data_AF-A0A6C0HQL4-F1
#
_entry.id   AF-A0A6C0HQL4-F1
#
_cell.length_a   1.000
_cell.length_b   1.000
_cell.length_c   1.000
_cell.angle_alpha   90.00
_cell.angle_beta   90.00
_cell.angle_gamma   90.00
#
_symmetry.space_group_name_H-M   'P 1'
#
loop_
_entity.id
_entity.type
_entity.pdbx_description
1 polymer ?
#
loop_
_entity_poly.entity_id
_entity_poly.type
_entity_poly.pdbx_seq_one_letter_code
_entity_poly.pdbx_strand_id
1 'polypeptide(L)' 'MIQPDNLEKYPEEVRQSIIKYLEQLGDKERIAYYIAKEHLGTSFDVVKSIGYLSWKKSQTP' A
#
# COMPACT_ATOMS: atom_id res chain seq x y z
N MET A 1 -1.59 10.46 -8.80
CA MET A 1 -1.98 9.03 -8.67
C MET A 1 -0.89 8.34 -7.87
N ILE A 2 -1.23 7.60 -6.83
CA ILE A 2 -0.24 6.83 -6.07
C ILE A 2 0.15 5.62 -6.92
N GLN A 3 1.41 5.56 -7.36
CA GLN A 3 1.93 4.40 -8.09
C GLN A 3 2.69 3.51 -7.08
N PRO A 4 2.13 2.33 -6.73
CA PRO A 4 2.85 1.34 -5.96
C PRO A 4 3.96 0.76 -6.85
N ASP A 5 5.21 1.01 -6.45
CA ASP A 5 6.37 0.38 -7.08
C ASP A 5 6.27 -1.14 -6.94
N ASN A 6 6.71 -1.85 -7.97
CA ASN A 6 6.72 -3.31 -8.03
C ASN A 6 5.34 -3.99 -7.88
N LEU A 7 4.24 -3.33 -8.25
CA LEU A 7 2.91 -3.96 -8.27
C LEU A 7 2.87 -5.24 -9.13
N GLU A 8 3.66 -5.28 -10.19
CA GLU A 8 3.73 -6.39 -11.16
C GLU A 8 4.36 -7.66 -10.59
N LYS A 9 5.09 -7.57 -9.46
CA LYS A 9 5.69 -8.75 -8.81
C LYS A 9 4.68 -9.57 -8.00
N TYR A 10 3.47 -9.03 -7.83
CA TYR A 10 2.43 -9.61 -7.01
C TYR A 10 1.34 -10.29 -7.84
N PRO A 11 0.72 -11.38 -7.34
CA PRO A 11 -0.42 -12.02 -7.99
C PRO A 11 -1.59 -11.04 -8.08
N GLU A 12 -2.50 -11.27 -9.04
CA GLU A 12 -3.60 -10.37 -9.36
C GLU A 12 -4.48 -10.03 -8.15
N GLU A 13 -4.74 -11.02 -7.28
CA GLU A 13 -5.50 -10.82 -6.04
C GLU A 13 -4.87 -9.75 -5.13
N VAL A 14 -3.54 -9.79 -4.98
CA VAL A 14 -2.80 -8.88 -4.12
C VAL A 14 -2.75 -7.51 -4.76
N ARG A 15 -2.60 -7.44 -6.09
CA ARG A 15 -2.67 -6.17 -6.83
C ARG A 15 -4.00 -5.46 -6.61
N GLN A 16 -5.10 -6.19 -6.72
CA GLN A 16 -6.44 -5.67 -6.46
C GLN A 16 -6.59 -5.18 -5.01
N SER A 17 -6.07 -5.93 -4.04
CA SER A 17 -6.07 -5.50 -2.63
C SER A 17 -5.24 -4.24 -2.40
N ILE A 18 -4.06 -4.11 -3.02
CA ILE A 18 -3.23 -2.92 -2.93
C ILE A 18 -3.96 -1.71 -3.51
N ILE A 19 -4.56 -1.86 -4.69
CA ILE A 19 -5.31 -0.76 -5.34
C ILE A 19 -6.44 -0.31 -4.42
N LYS A 20 -7.27 -1.24 -3.93
CA LYS A 20 -8.34 -0.95 -2.97
C LYS A 20 -7.83 -0.25 -1.72
N TYR A 21 -6.72 -0.74 -1.14
CA TYR A 21 -6.07 -0.14 0.02
C TYR A 21 -5.66 1.31 -0.25
N LEU A 22 -5.05 1.59 -1.40
CA LEU A 22 -4.60 2.92 -1.79
C LEU A 22 -5.77 3.87 -2.11
N GLU A 23 -6.86 3.34 -2.67
CA GLU A 23 -8.07 4.10 -2.99
C GLU A 23 -8.81 4.60 -1.75
N GLN A 24 -8.92 3.77 -0.70
CA GLN A 24 -9.54 4.18 0.56
C GLN A 24 -8.68 5.15 1.39
N LEU A 25 -7.36 5.28 1.10
CA LEU A 25 -6.49 6.14 1.91
C LEU A 25 -6.97 7.59 1.84
N GLY A 26 -7.24 8.17 2.99
CA GLY A 26 -7.51 9.60 3.11
C GLY A 26 -6.24 10.44 2.95
N ASP A 27 -6.38 11.76 2.95
CA ASP A 27 -5.27 12.69 2.70
C ASP A 27 -4.07 12.48 3.65
N LYS A 28 -4.34 12.22 4.93
CA LYS A 28 -3.29 11.99 5.94
C LYS A 28 -2.50 10.71 5.67
N GLU A 29 -3.18 9.63 5.33
CA GLU A 29 -2.54 8.34 5.06
C GLU A 29 -1.77 8.37 3.74
N ARG A 30 -2.27 9.11 2.74
CA ARG A 30 -1.54 9.37 1.50
C ARG A 30 -0.24 10.12 1.78
N ILE A 31 -0.27 11.17 2.60
CA ILE A 31 0.95 11.89 3.01
C ILE A 31 1.93 10.96 3.71
N ALA A 32 1.47 10.16 4.68
CA ALA A 32 2.31 9.19 5.37
C ALA A 32 2.91 8.15 4.41
N TYR A 33 2.14 7.68 3.43
CA TYR A 33 2.60 6.79 2.37
C TYR A 33 3.71 7.45 1.54
N TYR A 34 3.54 8.71 1.12
CA TYR A 34 4.56 9.43 0.35
C TYR A 34 5.84 9.63 1.16
N ILE A 35 5.73 10.01 2.43
CA ILE A 35 6.89 10.16 3.32
C ILE A 35 7.63 8.82 3.47
N ALA A 36 6.90 7.72 3.69
CA ALA A 36 7.49 6.39 3.80
C ALA A 36 8.14 5.94 2.48
N LYS A 37 7.50 6.20 1.34
CA LYS A 37 8.04 5.91 0.01
C LYS A 37 9.29 6.73 -0.28
N GLU A 38 9.29 8.01 0.07
CA GLU A 38 10.46 8.89 -0.11
C GLU A 38 11.62 8.47 0.79
N HIS A 39 11.34 8.09 2.03
CA HIS A 39 12.37 7.67 3.00
C HIS A 39 12.97 6.29 2.67
N LEU A 40 12.15 5.35 2.18
CA LEU A 40 12.57 3.98 1.89
C LEU A 40 12.94 3.77 0.40
N GLY A 41 12.57 4.70 -0.47
CA GLY A 41 12.84 4.67 -1.91
C GLY A 41 12.45 3.33 -2.54
N THR A 42 13.42 2.68 -3.18
CA THR A 42 13.26 1.38 -3.85
C THR A 42 13.05 0.21 -2.89
N SER A 43 13.32 0.38 -1.60
CA SER A 43 13.08 -0.63 -0.57
C SER A 43 11.66 -0.57 0.00
N PHE A 44 10.88 0.44 -0.39
CA PHE A 44 9.50 0.57 0.05
C PHE A 44 8.63 -0.55 -0.53
N ASP A 45 7.84 -1.19 0.33
CA ASP A 45 6.95 -2.26 -0.09
C ASP A 45 5.59 -2.14 0.61
N VAL A 46 4.56 -1.76 -0.16
CA VAL A 46 3.22 -1.48 0.38
C VAL A 46 2.62 -2.70 1.09
N VAL A 47 2.81 -3.93 0.56
CA VAL A 47 2.22 -5.12 1.17
C VAL A 47 2.87 -5.49 2.50
N LYS A 48 4.11 -5.05 2.72
CA LYS A 48 4.86 -5.25 3.97
C LYS A 48 4.68 -4.09 4.93
N SER A 49 4.01 -3.01 4.51
CA SER A 49 3.74 -1.87 5.37
C SER A 49 2.75 -2.24 6.47
N ILE A 50 2.94 -1.67 7.66
CA ILE A 50 2.06 -1.87 8.81
C ILE A 50 0.62 -1.46 8.46
N GLY A 51 0.45 -0.37 7.71
CA GLY A 51 -0.85 0.13 7.29
C GLY A 51 -1.63 -0.88 6.44
N TYR A 52 -1.00 -1.47 5.41
CA TYR A 52 -1.63 -2.48 4.57
C TYR A 52 -1.95 -3.76 5.34
N LEU A 53 -1.01 -4.25 6.17
CA LEU A 53 -1.20 -5.45 6.98
C LEU A 53 -2.36 -5.28 7.97
N SER A 54 -2.45 -4.11 8.61
CA SER A 54 -3.55 -3.76 9.52
C SER A 54 -4.88 -3.71 8.77
N TRP A 55 -4.93 -3.04 7.63
CA TRP A 55 -6.14 -2.99 6.81
C TRP A 55 -6.58 -4.38 6.32
N LYS A 56 -5.63 -5.20 5.84
CA LYS A 56 -5.93 -6.57 5.38
C LYS A 56 -6.51 -7.42 6.51
N LYS A 57 -6.04 -7.24 7.75
CA LYS A 57 -6.63 -7.88 8.93
C LYS A 57 -8.06 -7.40 9.17
N SER A 58 -8.36 -6.11 9.07
CA SER A 58 -9.74 -5.60 9.19
C SER A 58 -10.68 -6.09 8.07
N GLN A 59 -10.15 -6.48 6.91
CA GLN A 59 -10.94 -7.05 5.81
C GLN A 59 -11.23 -8.55 6.01
N THR A 60 -10.56 -9.22 6.95
CA THR A 60 -10.77 -10.63 7.24
C THR A 60 -11.57 -10.74 8.56
N PRO A 61 -12.88 -11.06 8.52
CA PRO A 61 -13.70 -11.22 9.71
C PRO A 61 -13.28 -12.40 10.59
#